data_AF-A0A8C4WX10-F1
#
_entry.id   AF-A0A8C4WX10-F1
#
_cell.length_a   1.000
_cell.length_b   1.000
_cell.length_c   1.000
_cell.angle_alpha   90.00
_cell.angle_beta   90.00
_cell.angle_gamma   90.00
#
_symmetry.space_group_name_H-M   'P 1'
#
loop_
_entity.id
_entity.type
_entity.pdbx_description
1 polymer ?
#
loop_
_entity_poly.entity_id
_entity_poly.type
_entity_poly.pdbx_seq_one_letter_code
_entity_poly.pdbx_strand_id
1 'polypeptide(L)'
;MSRTHSQPQVDLCFHDYRLCSPPNVPTPSVPSSHILLSPKQDIPTSAHVVSIPLIEGNFTWDEAVTSGMAVPRSTLLGLLLCLGTPAPSQALDLRTFVGCAVREFTFSVQKHGCRDFKVTTDACWGRCETWEKPMEELPFVQASQVVCTYYETRYETIQLPNCRPGVNPNYSFPVALSCDCSLCSLDYMACETF
;
A
#
# COMPACT_ATOMS: atom_id res chain seq x y z
N MET A 1 3.18 3.26 -70.18
CA MET A 1 3.15 2.02 -69.37
C MET A 1 3.92 2.28 -68.09
N SER A 2 3.25 2.80 -67.07
CA SER A 2 3.85 3.14 -65.77
C SER A 2 3.59 1.98 -64.81
N ARG A 3 4.65 1.37 -64.25
CA ARG A 3 4.53 0.41 -63.15
C ARG A 3 4.73 1.13 -61.83
N THR A 4 3.67 1.14 -61.04
CA THR A 4 3.65 1.53 -59.62
C THR A 4 4.30 0.43 -58.80
N HIS A 5 5.33 0.76 -58.01
CA HIS A 5 5.95 -0.14 -57.04
C HIS A 5 5.22 -0.01 -55.70
N SER A 6 4.27 -0.90 -55.44
CA SER A 6 3.56 -1.05 -54.16
C SER A 6 4.46 -1.77 -53.16
N GLN A 7 4.83 -1.09 -52.08
CA GLN A 7 5.59 -1.67 -50.96
C GLN A 7 4.62 -2.37 -49.98
N PRO A 8 4.97 -3.55 -49.43
CA PRO A 8 4.08 -4.33 -48.57
C PRO A 8 3.94 -3.69 -47.18
N GLN A 9 2.72 -3.73 -46.64
CA GLN A 9 2.41 -3.39 -45.25
C GLN A 9 3.22 -4.30 -44.31
N VAL A 10 3.98 -3.70 -43.41
CA VAL A 10 4.63 -4.43 -42.33
C VAL A 10 3.60 -4.56 -41.20
N ASP A 11 3.23 -5.80 -40.91
CA ASP A 11 2.38 -6.22 -39.81
C ASP A 11 2.82 -5.60 -38.47
N LEU A 12 1.92 -4.84 -37.83
CA LEU A 12 2.06 -4.40 -36.45
C LEU A 12 1.39 -5.41 -35.51
N CYS A 13 2.12 -6.48 -35.20
CA CYS A 13 1.88 -7.33 -34.04
C CYS A 13 3.11 -7.25 -33.13
N PHE A 14 3.01 -6.54 -31.99
CA PHE A 14 4.05 -6.59 -30.95
C PHE A 14 3.79 -7.79 -30.02
N HIS A 15 4.82 -8.60 -29.80
CA HIS A 15 4.85 -9.75 -28.91
C HIS A 15 4.57 -9.34 -27.45
N ASP A 16 3.42 -9.76 -26.90
CA ASP A 16 3.26 -10.77 -25.83
C ASP A 16 1.88 -10.57 -25.11
N TYR A 17 0.87 -11.30 -25.62
CA TYR A 17 -0.45 -11.72 -25.07
C TYR A 17 -1.54 -10.68 -24.66
N ARG A 18 -2.41 -10.31 -25.62
CA ARG A 18 -3.84 -10.73 -25.81
C ARG A 18 -4.92 -9.98 -25.01
N LEU A 19 -5.50 -8.95 -25.65
CA LEU A 19 -6.95 -8.86 -25.94
C LEU A 19 -7.13 -8.08 -27.26
N CYS A 20 -7.22 -8.81 -28.38
CA CYS A 20 -7.73 -8.26 -29.63
C CYS A 20 -9.26 -8.22 -29.55
N SER A 21 -9.87 -7.06 -29.75
CA SER A 21 -11.33 -6.94 -29.90
C SER A 21 -11.79 -7.62 -31.20
N PRO A 22 -12.91 -8.36 -31.21
CA PRO A 22 -13.46 -8.91 -32.44
C PRO A 22 -14.06 -7.81 -33.33
N PRO A 23 -13.89 -7.87 -34.67
CA PRO A 23 -14.56 -6.96 -35.59
C PRO A 23 -15.99 -7.45 -35.83
N ASN A 24 -16.95 -6.52 -35.77
CA ASN A 24 -18.41 -6.70 -35.89
C ASN A 24 -19.16 -7.02 -34.59
N VAL A 25 -19.42 -5.98 -33.80
CA VAL A 25 -20.65 -5.89 -33.01
C VAL A 25 -21.32 -4.55 -33.36
N PRO A 26 -22.60 -4.54 -33.79
CA PRO A 26 -23.30 -3.32 -34.14
C PRO A 26 -23.51 -2.44 -32.90
N THR A 27 -23.23 -1.14 -33.06
CA THR A 27 -23.39 -0.12 -32.02
C THR A 27 -24.87 0.13 -31.71
N PRO A 28 -25.30 0.06 -30.43
CA PRO A 28 -26.53 0.72 -30.01
C PRO A 28 -26.24 2.20 -29.69
N SER A 29 -27.07 3.05 -30.26
CA SER A 29 -27.09 4.50 -30.12
C SER A 29 -27.75 4.98 -28.82
N VAL A 30 -27.00 5.77 -28.01
CA VAL A 30 -27.44 6.97 -27.22
C VAL A 30 -28.39 6.67 -26.01
N PRO A 31 -28.43 7.43 -24.87
CA PRO A 31 -27.99 8.81 -24.64
C PRO A 31 -27.06 9.10 -23.45
N SER A 32 -26.41 10.27 -23.53
CA SER A 32 -25.94 11.05 -22.38
C SER A 32 -27.06 11.29 -21.38
N SER A 33 -26.85 10.92 -20.11
CA SER A 33 -27.56 11.47 -18.97
C SER A 33 -26.67 11.34 -17.73
N HIS A 34 -26.35 12.49 -17.14
CA HIS A 34 -25.77 12.60 -15.81
C HIS A 34 -26.65 11.92 -14.77
N ILE A 35 -26.12 11.02 -13.95
CA ILE A 35 -26.63 10.74 -12.61
C ILE A 35 -25.45 10.56 -11.65
N LEU A 36 -25.28 11.55 -10.77
CA LEU A 36 -24.54 11.47 -9.52
C LEU A 36 -25.18 10.37 -8.65
N LEU A 37 -24.38 9.41 -8.17
CA LEU A 37 -24.67 8.72 -6.91
C LEU A 37 -23.36 8.44 -6.17
N SER A 38 -23.13 9.21 -5.10
CA SER A 38 -22.24 8.84 -3.99
C SER A 38 -22.78 7.59 -3.29
N PRO A 39 -21.91 6.77 -2.66
CA PRO A 39 -22.30 6.02 -1.48
C PRO A 39 -21.80 6.77 -0.23
N LYS A 40 -22.77 7.15 0.59
CA LYS A 40 -22.64 7.57 1.98
C LYS A 40 -22.09 6.38 2.79
N GLN A 41 -20.99 6.56 3.51
CA GLN A 41 -20.55 5.60 4.53
C GLN A 41 -20.73 6.28 5.91
N ASP A 42 -21.76 5.83 6.62
CA ASP A 42 -22.08 6.25 7.97
C ASP A 42 -20.98 5.83 8.96
N ILE A 43 -20.62 6.76 9.84
CA ILE A 43 -19.65 6.61 10.94
C ILE A 43 -20.37 5.96 12.12
N PRO A 44 -19.97 4.76 12.62
CA PRO A 44 -20.37 4.33 13.94
C PRO A 44 -19.40 4.91 14.99
N THR A 45 -19.83 5.99 15.66
CA THR A 45 -19.31 6.39 16.97
C THR A 45 -19.68 5.33 18.01
N SER A 46 -18.75 4.42 18.30
CA SER A 46 -18.76 3.68 19.57
C SER A 46 -17.32 3.43 20.02
N ALA A 47 -16.75 4.44 20.69
CA ALA A 47 -15.55 4.26 21.49
C ALA A 47 -15.95 3.61 22.81
N HIS A 48 -15.81 2.28 22.90
CA HIS A 48 -15.76 1.62 24.20
C HIS A 48 -14.43 1.97 24.86
N VAL A 49 -14.46 2.91 25.79
CA VAL A 49 -13.35 3.22 26.68
C VAL A 49 -13.16 2.03 27.62
N VAL A 50 -12.22 1.15 27.29
CA VAL A 50 -11.74 0.14 28.24
C VAL A 50 -10.88 0.86 29.26
N SER A 51 -11.47 1.07 30.45
CA SER A 51 -10.76 1.62 31.60
C SER A 51 -9.83 0.54 32.17
N ILE A 52 -8.52 0.76 32.08
CA ILE A 52 -7.52 -0.07 32.76
C ILE A 52 -7.48 0.39 34.23
N PRO A 53 -7.69 -0.49 35.23
CA PRO A 53 -7.57 -0.11 36.64
C PRO A 53 -6.11 0.19 36.98
N LEU A 54 -5.86 1.38 37.53
CA LEU A 54 -4.60 1.74 38.19
C LEU A 54 -4.51 0.95 39.50
N ILE A 55 -3.55 0.04 39.58
CA ILE A 55 -3.22 -0.66 40.82
C ILE A 55 -2.39 0.29 41.67
N GLU A 56 -2.97 0.80 42.78
CA GLU A 56 -2.24 1.51 43.82
C GLU A 56 -1.35 0.52 44.59
N GLY A 57 -0.11 0.37 44.14
CA GLY A 57 0.94 -0.28 44.90
C GLY A 57 1.46 0.67 45.97
N ASN A 58 0.99 0.48 47.21
CA ASN A 58 1.45 1.19 48.40
C ASN A 58 2.96 0.98 48.61
N PHE A 59 3.72 2.06 48.45
CA PHE A 59 5.17 2.09 48.51
C PHE A 59 5.61 2.39 49.96
N THR A 60 5.96 1.36 50.73
CA THR A 60 6.58 1.51 52.05
C THR A 60 8.08 1.68 51.89
N TRP A 61 8.59 2.90 52.03
CA TRP A 61 10.02 3.17 52.18
C TRP A 61 10.40 3.01 53.66
N ASP A 62 10.74 1.78 54.07
CA ASP A 62 11.48 1.59 55.31
C ASP A 62 12.92 2.08 55.13
N GLU A 63 13.38 2.82 56.14
CA GLU A 63 14.65 3.53 56.19
C GLU A 63 15.86 2.61 55.99
N ALA A 64 16.76 3.02 55.08
CA ALA A 64 18.12 2.48 55.03
C ALA A 64 19.13 3.64 54.98
N VAL A 65 19.47 4.09 56.19
CA VAL A 65 20.82 4.46 56.65
C VAL A 65 21.65 5.33 55.68
N THR A 66 21.65 6.62 55.99
CA THR A 66 22.68 7.59 55.64
C THR A 66 24.04 7.14 56.15
N SER A 67 24.81 6.48 55.29
CA SER A 67 26.26 6.30 55.44
C SER A 67 26.94 7.00 54.27
N GLY A 68 27.57 8.13 54.54
CA GLY A 68 28.33 8.89 53.55
C GLY A 68 29.43 8.05 52.91
N MET A 69 29.24 7.70 51.64
CA MET A 69 30.30 7.16 50.79
C MET A 69 30.71 8.26 49.82
N ALA A 70 31.92 8.78 49.99
CA ALA A 70 32.55 9.64 49.00
C ALA A 70 32.71 8.84 47.70
N VAL A 71 31.85 9.12 46.71
CA VAL A 71 31.94 8.52 45.38
C VAL A 71 33.19 9.09 44.71
N PRO A 72 34.23 8.28 44.42
CA PRO A 72 35.43 8.81 43.79
C PRO A 72 35.08 9.44 42.44
N ARG A 73 35.67 10.59 42.10
CA ARG A 73 35.43 11.31 40.82
C ARG A 73 35.55 10.43 39.56
N SER A 74 36.20 9.27 39.68
CA SER A 74 36.32 8.27 38.61
C SER A 74 35.00 7.56 38.27
N THR A 75 34.09 7.35 39.23
CA THR A 75 32.81 6.67 38.99
C THR A 75 31.77 7.57 38.31
N LEU A 76 31.90 8.90 38.47
CA LEU A 76 31.05 9.86 37.74
C LEU A 76 31.36 9.85 36.23
N LEU A 77 32.65 9.71 35.87
CA LEU A 77 33.09 9.65 34.47
C LEU A 77 32.65 8.34 33.78
N GLY A 78 32.60 7.24 34.53
CA GLY A 78 32.11 5.95 34.03
C GLY A 78 30.61 5.96 33.70
N LEU A 79 29.79 6.68 34.46
CA LEU A 79 28.35 6.82 34.19
C LEU A 79 28.07 7.68 32.95
N LEU A 80 28.86 8.74 32.73
CA LEU A 80 28.77 9.60 31.53
C LEU A 80 29.13 8.85 30.23
N LEU A 81 29.95 7.82 30.29
CA LEU A 81 30.34 7.00 29.12
C LEU A 81 29.23 6.04 28.64
N CYS A 82 28.27 5.67 29.48
CA CYS A 82 27.17 4.77 29.09
C CYS A 82 25.96 5.50 28.48
N LEU A 83 25.78 6.80 28.73
CA LEU A 83 24.68 7.58 28.15
C LEU A 83 24.92 8.00 26.69
N GLY A 84 26.11 7.72 26.13
CA GLY A 84 26.50 8.13 24.79
C GLY A 84 26.38 7.05 23.72
N THR A 85 25.97 5.81 24.03
CA THR A 85 25.84 4.77 23.01
C THR A 85 24.45 4.84 22.38
N PRO A 86 24.30 5.31 21.13
CA PRO A 86 23.04 5.16 20.41
C PRO A 86 22.74 3.67 20.33
N ALA A 87 21.56 3.27 20.78
CA ALA A 87 21.08 1.90 20.57
C ALA A 87 21.17 1.59 19.07
N PRO A 88 21.65 0.40 18.67
CA PRO A 88 21.66 0.03 17.27
C PRO A 88 20.21 0.01 16.78
N SER A 89 19.87 0.95 15.91
CA SER A 89 18.63 0.95 15.15
C SER A 89 18.63 -0.33 14.31
N GLN A 90 17.88 -1.34 14.75
CA GLN A 90 17.75 -2.56 13.97
C GLN A 90 17.03 -2.20 12.66
N ALA A 91 17.77 -2.21 11.55
CA ALA A 91 17.19 -2.06 10.24
C ALA A 91 16.34 -3.30 9.97
N LEU A 92 15.03 -3.12 9.82
CA LEU A 92 14.12 -4.20 9.42
C LEU A 92 14.52 -4.67 8.03
N ASP A 93 14.80 -5.95 7.86
CA ASP A 93 15.04 -6.52 6.54
C ASP A 93 13.70 -6.70 5.82
N LEU A 94 13.50 -5.90 4.76
CA LEU A 94 12.30 -5.96 3.93
C LEU A 94 12.15 -7.34 3.26
N ARG A 95 13.21 -8.12 3.06
CA ARG A 95 13.04 -9.43 2.41
C ARG A 95 12.36 -10.46 3.31
N THR A 96 12.50 -10.31 4.62
CA THR A 96 12.00 -11.24 5.63
C THR A 96 10.77 -10.73 6.38
N PHE A 97 10.33 -9.50 6.10
CA PHE A 97 9.13 -8.94 6.71
C PHE A 97 7.86 -9.74 6.33
N VAL A 98 7.15 -10.19 7.36
CA VAL A 98 5.80 -10.77 7.28
C VAL A 98 4.86 -9.80 7.99
N GLY A 99 3.81 -9.40 7.29
CA GLY A 99 2.90 -8.32 7.66
C GLY A 99 2.53 -7.46 6.45
N CYS A 100 1.55 -6.59 6.61
CA CYS A 100 1.11 -5.63 5.60
C CYS A 100 1.21 -4.22 6.17
N ALA A 101 1.89 -3.32 5.46
CA ALA A 101 2.17 -1.97 5.97
C ALA A 101 2.17 -0.92 4.85
N VAL A 102 1.91 0.32 5.24
CA VAL A 102 2.04 1.48 4.37
C VAL A 102 3.52 1.79 4.17
N ARG A 103 3.96 1.98 2.92
CA ARG A 103 5.31 2.39 2.55
C ARG A 103 5.33 3.32 1.36
N GLU A 104 6.39 4.12 1.30
CA GLU A 104 6.69 4.96 0.15
C GLU A 104 7.03 4.10 -1.07
N PHE A 105 6.37 4.39 -2.19
CA PHE A 105 6.57 3.75 -3.47
C PHE A 105 6.61 4.78 -4.60
N THR A 106 7.54 4.60 -5.53
CA THR A 106 7.71 5.49 -6.68
C THR A 106 7.37 4.75 -7.97
N PHE A 107 6.44 5.30 -8.76
CA PHE A 107 6.04 4.74 -10.05
C PHE A 107 6.09 5.79 -11.16
N SER A 108 6.18 5.32 -12.41
CA SER A 108 6.16 6.18 -13.59
C SER A 108 4.74 6.28 -14.14
N VAL A 109 4.19 7.49 -14.16
CA VAL A 109 2.89 7.79 -14.76
C VAL A 109 3.05 7.95 -16.25
N GLN A 110 2.30 7.15 -17.00
CA GLN A 110 2.17 7.27 -18.45
C GLN A 110 0.75 7.70 -18.80
N LYS A 111 0.60 8.94 -19.27
CA LYS A 111 -0.67 9.48 -19.76
C LYS A 111 -0.52 9.90 -21.21
N HIS A 112 -1.39 9.39 -22.07
CA HIS A 112 -1.33 9.70 -23.50
C HIS A 112 -1.40 11.22 -23.74
N GLY A 113 -0.42 11.74 -24.49
CA GLY A 113 -0.32 13.16 -24.81
C GLY A 113 0.43 14.02 -23.77
N CYS A 114 0.93 13.43 -22.69
CA CYS A 114 1.85 14.05 -21.73
C CYS A 114 3.18 13.30 -21.72
N ARG A 115 4.22 13.91 -21.10
CA ARG A 115 5.51 13.24 -20.88
C ARG A 115 5.44 12.35 -19.62
N ASP A 116 6.15 11.23 -19.65
CA ASP A 116 6.34 10.35 -18.49
C ASP A 116 6.85 11.13 -17.27
N PHE A 117 6.25 10.84 -16.11
CA PHE A 117 6.53 11.55 -14.86
C PHE A 117 6.58 10.58 -13.69
N LYS A 118 7.58 10.71 -12.82
CA LYS A 118 7.71 9.85 -11.64
C LYS A 118 6.95 10.45 -10.47
N VAL A 119 6.08 9.66 -9.86
CA VAL A 119 5.28 10.01 -8.69
C VAL A 119 5.70 9.14 -7.53
N THR A 120 5.87 9.75 -6.38
CA THR A 120 6.15 9.05 -5.12
C THR A 120 4.92 9.19 -4.24
N THR A 121 4.41 8.08 -3.73
CA THR A 121 3.19 8.01 -2.94
C THR A 121 3.30 6.92 -1.88
N ASP A 122 2.51 7.02 -0.83
CA ASP A 122 2.30 5.93 0.11
C ASP A 122 1.39 4.85 -0.52
N ALA A 123 1.84 3.60 -0.45
CA ALA A 123 1.19 2.42 -1.01
C ALA A 123 1.31 1.22 -0.05
N CYS A 124 0.47 0.21 -0.24
CA CYS A 124 0.51 -1.01 0.56
C CYS A 124 1.58 -1.98 0.08
N TRP A 125 2.35 -2.50 1.02
CA TRP A 125 3.41 -3.46 0.74
C TRP A 125 3.59 -4.45 1.90
N GLY A 126 3.89 -5.70 1.56
CA GLY A 126 4.18 -6.73 2.54
C GLY A 126 3.82 -8.14 2.08
N ARG A 127 3.83 -9.07 3.03
CA ARG A 127 3.47 -10.48 2.83
C ARG A 127 2.50 -10.91 3.91
N CYS A 128 1.34 -11.43 3.51
CA CYS A 128 0.35 -11.95 4.43
C CYS A 128 0.55 -13.44 4.68
N GLU A 129 0.20 -13.90 5.87
CA GLU A 129 0.16 -15.32 6.19
C GLU A 129 -1.08 -15.94 5.56
N THR A 130 -0.88 -17.04 4.84
CA THR A 130 -1.95 -17.85 4.25
C THR A 130 -1.87 -19.25 4.81
N TRP A 131 -3.00 -19.97 4.78
CA TRP A 131 -3.05 -21.33 5.27
C TRP A 131 -3.98 -22.19 4.43
N GLU A 132 -3.69 -23.48 4.45
CA GLU A 132 -4.48 -24.53 3.82
C GLU A 132 -4.53 -25.72 4.78
N LYS A 133 -5.74 -26.22 5.02
CA LYS A 133 -6.01 -27.32 5.92
C LYS A 133 -6.73 -28.42 5.14
N PRO A 134 -6.13 -29.61 5.02
CA PRO A 134 -6.82 -30.78 4.51
C PRO A 134 -8.02 -31.15 5.39
N MET A 135 -9.12 -31.54 4.76
CA MET A 135 -10.35 -32.01 5.40
C MET A 135 -10.68 -33.43 4.94
N GLU A 136 -11.26 -34.23 5.83
CA GLU A 136 -11.68 -35.60 5.50
C GLU A 136 -12.93 -35.63 4.61
N GLU A 137 -13.78 -34.61 4.75
CA GLU A 137 -15.03 -34.46 3.99
C GLU A 137 -14.94 -33.30 3.00
N LEU A 138 -15.80 -33.32 1.98
CA LEU A 138 -15.90 -32.25 0.99
C LEU A 138 -16.06 -30.87 1.67
N PRO A 139 -15.32 -29.84 1.22
CA PRO A 139 -14.54 -29.75 -0.02
C PRO A 139 -13.09 -30.30 0.03
N PHE A 140 -12.75 -31.19 0.97
CA PHE A 140 -11.42 -31.80 1.19
C PHE A 140 -10.29 -30.84 1.54
N VAL A 141 -10.48 -29.54 1.34
CA VAL A 141 -9.53 -28.49 1.67
C VAL A 141 -10.28 -27.26 2.16
N GLN A 142 -9.87 -26.73 3.31
CA GLN A 142 -10.23 -25.40 3.78
C GLN A 142 -9.00 -24.51 3.66
N ALA A 143 -9.12 -23.35 3.04
CA ALA A 143 -8.00 -22.44 2.86
C ALA A 143 -8.40 -20.99 3.14
N SER A 144 -7.41 -20.19 3.56
CA SER A 144 -7.50 -18.74 3.63
C SER A 144 -6.36 -18.14 2.82
N GLN A 145 -6.71 -17.62 1.64
CA GLN A 145 -5.80 -16.95 0.73
C GLN A 145 -6.06 -15.46 0.79
N VAL A 146 -5.22 -14.74 1.53
CA VAL A 146 -5.29 -13.29 1.72
C VAL A 146 -4.10 -12.61 1.08
N VAL A 147 -4.29 -11.34 0.69
CA VAL A 147 -3.27 -10.50 0.06
C VAL A 147 -3.14 -9.18 0.82
N CYS A 148 -1.97 -8.56 0.76
CA CYS A 148 -1.76 -7.23 1.34
C CYS A 148 -2.39 -6.20 0.40
N THR A 149 -3.42 -5.50 0.89
CA THR A 149 -4.15 -4.51 0.11
C THR A 149 -4.47 -3.27 0.93
N TYR A 150 -5.01 -2.26 0.26
CA TYR A 150 -5.49 -1.03 0.86
C TYR A 150 -6.73 -1.32 1.71
N TYR A 151 -6.69 -0.87 2.96
CA TYR A 151 -7.88 -0.85 3.83
C TYR A 151 -8.56 0.51 3.75
N GLU A 152 -7.79 1.58 3.93
CA GLU A 152 -8.28 2.96 3.80
C GLU A 152 -7.41 3.74 2.81
N THR A 153 -8.04 4.50 1.93
CA THR A 153 -7.38 5.28 0.89
C THR A 153 -7.91 6.69 0.80
N ARG A 154 -7.05 7.60 0.32
CA ARG A 154 -7.46 8.91 -0.19
C ARG A 154 -6.93 9.10 -1.61
N TYR A 155 -7.59 9.91 -2.40
CA TYR A 155 -7.11 10.24 -3.75
C TYR A 155 -6.39 11.58 -3.73
N GLU A 156 -5.22 11.60 -4.35
CA GLU A 156 -4.50 12.83 -4.67
C GLU A 156 -4.51 13.08 -6.17
N THR A 157 -4.35 14.34 -6.58
CA THR A 157 -4.32 14.75 -7.99
C THR A 157 -3.15 15.68 -8.23
N ILE A 158 -2.36 15.37 -9.25
CA ILE A 158 -1.19 16.16 -9.68
C ILE A 158 -1.37 16.64 -11.11
N GLN A 159 -0.57 17.62 -11.54
CA GLN A 159 -0.48 18.02 -12.94
C GLN A 159 0.78 17.47 -13.60
N LEU A 160 0.61 16.74 -14.70
CA LEU A 160 1.70 16.19 -15.47
C LEU A 160 2.37 17.28 -16.33
N PRO A 161 3.71 17.28 -16.44
CA PRO A 161 4.43 18.26 -17.23
C PRO A 161 4.35 17.97 -18.74
N ASN A 162 4.50 19.02 -19.55
CA ASN A 162 4.68 18.93 -21.00
C ASN A 162 3.55 18.17 -21.74
N CYS A 163 2.30 18.44 -21.39
CA CYS A 163 1.14 17.93 -22.13
C CYS A 163 0.91 18.71 -23.43
N ARG A 164 0.40 18.02 -24.45
CA ARG A 164 -0.04 18.63 -25.72
C ARG A 164 -1.21 19.60 -25.48
N PRO A 165 -1.38 20.63 -26.32
CA PRO A 165 -2.53 21.54 -26.23
C PRO A 165 -3.86 20.77 -26.28
N GLY A 166 -4.79 21.10 -25.38
CA GLY A 166 -6.10 20.45 -25.27
C GLY A 166 -6.12 19.14 -24.47
N VAL A 167 -4.97 18.63 -24.02
CA VAL A 167 -4.90 17.47 -23.10
C VAL A 167 -5.02 17.96 -21.66
N ASN A 168 -5.91 17.35 -20.87
CA ASN A 168 -6.01 17.63 -19.45
C ASN A 168 -4.75 17.11 -18.72
N PRO A 169 -3.99 17.94 -18.00
CA PRO A 169 -2.75 17.53 -17.33
C PRO A 169 -2.98 16.78 -16.01
N ASN A 170 -4.19 16.81 -15.45
CA ASN A 170 -4.49 16.26 -14.15
C ASN A 170 -4.44 14.72 -14.16
N TYR A 171 -3.78 14.14 -13.16
CA TYR A 171 -3.72 12.70 -12.95
C TYR A 171 -3.99 12.41 -11.49
N SER A 172 -4.94 11.51 -11.22
CA SER A 172 -5.37 11.14 -9.87
C SER A 172 -4.98 9.71 -9.54
N PHE A 173 -4.49 9.49 -8.32
CA PHE A 173 -4.02 8.18 -7.85
C PHE A 173 -4.37 7.99 -6.36
N PRO A 174 -4.52 6.73 -5.91
CA PRO A 174 -4.77 6.43 -4.50
C PRO A 174 -3.48 6.56 -3.68
N VAL A 175 -3.65 7.03 -2.45
CA VAL A 175 -2.65 7.09 -1.39
C VAL A 175 -3.12 6.22 -0.24
N ALA A 176 -2.30 5.28 0.21
CA ALA A 176 -2.61 4.41 1.34
C ALA A 176 -2.62 5.22 2.64
N LEU A 177 -3.74 5.18 3.36
CA LEU A 177 -3.82 5.63 4.75
C LEU A 177 -3.58 4.47 5.71
N SER A 178 -4.04 3.28 5.34
CA SER A 178 -3.82 2.04 6.06
C SER A 178 -3.91 0.83 5.12
N CYS A 179 -3.29 -0.27 5.55
CA CYS A 179 -3.20 -1.50 4.78
C CYS A 179 -3.57 -2.70 5.65
N ASP A 180 -4.16 -3.73 5.06
CA ASP A 180 -4.54 -4.95 5.77
C ASP A 180 -4.43 -6.20 4.88
N CYS A 181 -4.37 -7.36 5.52
CA CYS A 181 -4.40 -8.67 4.89
C CYS A 181 -5.85 -9.14 4.73
N SER A 182 -6.42 -8.95 3.55
CA SER A 182 -7.80 -9.33 3.26
C SER A 182 -7.93 -10.20 2.01
N LEU A 183 -9.12 -10.73 1.79
CA LEU A 183 -9.44 -11.40 0.51
C LEU A 183 -9.31 -10.40 -0.64
N CYS A 184 -8.83 -10.88 -1.78
CA CYS A 184 -8.78 -10.09 -2.99
C CYS A 184 -10.17 -10.05 -3.64
N SER A 185 -10.79 -8.87 -3.73
CA SER A 185 -12.10 -8.70 -4.39
C SER A 185 -11.92 -8.45 -5.88
N LEU A 186 -12.56 -9.30 -6.69
CA LEU A 186 -12.58 -9.16 -8.16
C LEU A 186 -13.45 -8.01 -8.65
N ASP A 187 -14.22 -7.36 -7.77
CA ASP A 187 -15.13 -6.27 -8.15
C ASP A 187 -14.35 -4.97 -8.44
N TYR A 188 -13.28 -4.73 -7.69
CA TYR A 188 -12.51 -3.47 -7.76
C TYR A 188 -10.98 -3.67 -7.75
N MET A 189 -10.48 -4.90 -7.64
CA MET A 189 -9.06 -5.22 -7.70
C MET A 189 -8.74 -6.21 -8.80
N ALA A 190 -7.56 -6.06 -9.41
CA ALA A 190 -6.99 -7.07 -10.27
C ALA A 190 -6.21 -8.08 -9.41
N CYS A 191 -6.74 -9.29 -9.29
CA CYS A 191 -6.15 -10.37 -8.53
C CYS A 191 -5.33 -11.27 -9.47
N GLU A 192 -4.05 -10.97 -9.62
CA GLU A 192 -3.16 -11.63 -10.58
C GLU A 192 -1.91 -12.20 -9.88
N THR A 193 -1.33 -13.25 -10.46
CA THR A 193 -0.04 -13.83 -10.06
C THR A 193 1.06 -13.34 -10.98
N PHE A 194 2.20 -12.91 -10.45
CA PHE A 194 3.37 -12.45 -11.20
C PHE A 194 4.38 -13.56 -11.51
#